data_AF-A0A168M3H8-F1
#
_entry.id   AF-A0A168M3H8-F1
#
_cell.length_a   1.000
_cell.length_b   1.000
_cell.length_c   1.000
_cell.angle_alpha   90.00
_cell.angle_beta   90.00
_cell.angle_gamma   90.00
#
_symmetry.space_group_name_H-M   'P 1'
#
loop_
_entity.id
_entity.type
_entity.pdbx_description
1 polymer ?
#
loop_
_entity_poly.entity_id
_entity_poly.type
_entity_poly.pdbx_seq_one_letter_code
_entity_poly.pdbx_strand_id
1 'polypeptide(L)'
;MIDKSKVNFEESIFLTRVFDKHYVKSKVYSDLLVSEIPKRQRTNIAIEVILQRNMGDIHNLRYFMESIFENMEESDISQVYKVISEELKFTSSDDDIRPMLYILPVQYWIKIEKVVRLRTESILFENVKSGKYDRENNDCISGSLGTWIEIEHLMNFEDLSHWTTMVIEKLENGDDEDKDYIYAYFLDKIYELNYQKISYSLKNYIKIGLRNRDQKIMDDLEGVLQLTKSHPWWKVFEIELKDFPEIKYTDLPF
;
A
#
# COMPACT_ATOMS: atom_id res chain seq x y z
N MET A 1 43.54 -20.34 -28.07
CA MET A 1 42.12 -20.73 -28.12
C MET A 1 41.31 -19.52 -27.72
N ILE A 2 40.30 -19.20 -28.53
CA ILE A 2 39.66 -17.90 -28.66
C ILE A 2 39.06 -17.40 -27.35
N ASP A 3 39.46 -16.18 -26.99
CA ASP A 3 38.91 -15.34 -25.94
C ASP A 3 37.41 -15.19 -26.17
N LYS A 4 36.58 -15.75 -25.28
CA LYS A 4 35.12 -15.60 -25.37
C LYS A 4 34.82 -14.13 -25.10
N SER A 5 34.57 -13.39 -26.16
CA SER A 5 34.05 -12.02 -26.13
C SER A 5 32.92 -11.94 -25.11
N LYS A 6 33.21 -11.35 -23.94
CA LYS A 6 32.16 -10.89 -23.04
C LYS A 6 31.37 -9.87 -23.84
N VAL A 7 30.18 -10.25 -24.30
CA VAL A 7 29.21 -9.29 -24.81
C VAL A 7 29.06 -8.27 -23.69
N ASN A 8 29.46 -7.02 -23.94
CA ASN A 8 29.31 -5.96 -22.97
C ASN A 8 27.81 -5.83 -22.69
N PHE A 9 27.43 -5.82 -21.41
CA PHE A 9 26.05 -5.56 -21.03
C PHE A 9 25.67 -4.15 -21.53
N GLU A 10 24.66 -4.09 -22.39
CA GLU A 10 24.16 -2.85 -22.98
C GLU A 10 22.82 -2.50 -22.33
N GLU A 11 22.84 -1.42 -21.54
CA GLU A 11 21.72 -1.03 -20.67
C GLU A 11 20.44 -0.75 -21.48
N SER A 12 20.55 -0.04 -22.61
CA SER A 12 19.43 0.27 -23.50
C SER A 12 18.75 -0.99 -24.04
N ILE A 13 19.53 -1.97 -24.52
CA ILE A 13 19.00 -3.26 -25.01
C ILE A 13 18.33 -4.02 -23.87
N PHE A 14 18.94 -4.05 -22.69
CA PHE A 14 18.37 -4.75 -21.55
C PHE A 14 17.02 -4.14 -21.12
N LEU A 15 16.93 -2.82 -21.03
CA LEU A 15 15.69 -2.12 -20.65
C LEU A 15 14.54 -2.44 -21.61
N THR A 16 14.79 -2.66 -22.91
CA THR A 16 13.72 -3.09 -23.84
C THR A 16 13.00 -4.35 -23.39
N ARG A 17 13.68 -5.27 -22.68
CA ARG A 17 13.08 -6.50 -22.13
C ARG A 17 12.29 -6.26 -20.85
N VAL A 18 12.67 -5.25 -20.07
CA VAL A 18 11.93 -4.86 -18.85
C VAL A 18 10.62 -4.17 -19.23
N PHE A 19 10.66 -3.32 -20.26
CA PHE A 19 9.51 -2.59 -20.79
C PHE A 19 8.75 -3.35 -21.90
N ASP A 20 9.04 -4.63 -22.09
CA ASP A 20 8.40 -5.45 -23.13
C ASP A 20 6.91 -5.69 -22.82
N LYS A 21 6.04 -5.52 -23.82
CA LYS A 21 4.60 -5.80 -23.71
C LYS A 21 4.26 -7.26 -23.40
N HIS A 22 5.18 -8.18 -23.66
CA HIS A 22 5.09 -9.61 -23.42
C HIS A 22 5.93 -10.07 -22.23
N TYR A 23 6.35 -9.15 -21.36
CA TYR A 23 7.00 -9.49 -20.09
C TYR A 23 6.18 -10.53 -19.32
N VAL A 24 6.86 -11.55 -18.80
CA VAL A 24 6.21 -12.61 -18.03
C VAL A 24 6.12 -12.16 -16.57
N LYS A 25 4.91 -11.76 -16.14
CA LYS A 25 4.56 -11.30 -14.79
C LYS A 25 4.72 -12.43 -13.74
N SER A 26 5.96 -12.79 -13.44
CA SER A 26 6.29 -13.86 -12.49
C SER A 26 7.66 -13.63 -11.85
N LYS A 27 7.76 -13.92 -10.55
CA LYS A 27 9.02 -13.83 -9.80
C LYS A 27 10.16 -14.60 -10.45
N VAL A 28 9.89 -15.82 -10.94
CA VAL A 28 10.92 -16.67 -11.58
C VAL A 28 11.52 -15.99 -12.81
N TYR A 29 10.69 -15.40 -13.67
CA TYR A 29 11.18 -14.69 -14.86
C TYR A 29 11.99 -13.44 -14.46
N SER A 30 11.49 -12.66 -13.51
CA SER A 30 12.14 -11.45 -13.02
C SER A 30 13.50 -11.74 -12.37
N ASP A 31 13.60 -12.78 -11.56
CA ASP A 31 14.85 -13.21 -10.93
C ASP A 31 15.89 -13.65 -11.99
N LEU A 32 15.46 -14.38 -13.02
CA LEU A 32 16.33 -14.75 -14.15
C LEU A 32 16.81 -13.51 -14.91
N LEU A 33 15.92 -12.57 -15.19
CA LEU A 33 16.26 -11.33 -15.89
C LEU A 33 17.27 -10.49 -15.08
N VAL A 34 17.08 -10.37 -13.77
CA VAL A 34 18.01 -9.67 -12.86
C VAL A 34 19.36 -10.38 -12.75
N SER A 35 19.40 -11.70 -12.88
CA SER A 35 20.66 -12.48 -12.86
C SER A 35 21.59 -12.15 -14.02
N GLU A 36 21.05 -11.63 -15.13
CA GLU A 36 21.83 -11.18 -16.28
C GLU A 36 22.50 -9.81 -16.07
N ILE A 37 22.04 -9.02 -15.09
CA ILE A 37 22.57 -7.68 -14.81
C ILE A 37 23.86 -7.79 -13.98
N PRO A 38 24.99 -7.25 -14.48
CA PRO A 38 26.21 -7.15 -13.69
C PRO A 38 25.96 -6.39 -12.38
N LYS A 39 26.45 -6.90 -11.24
CA LYS A 39 26.20 -6.31 -9.91
C LYS A 39 26.35 -4.79 -9.88
N ARG A 40 27.45 -4.28 -10.43
CA ARG A 40 27.80 -2.85 -10.49
C ARG A 40 26.83 -1.97 -11.30
N GLN A 41 25.93 -2.55 -12.08
CA GLN A 41 24.95 -1.85 -12.93
C GLN A 41 23.52 -1.95 -12.39
N ARG A 42 23.26 -2.76 -11.36
CA ARG A 42 21.89 -2.95 -10.81
C ARG A 42 21.28 -1.64 -10.34
N THR A 43 22.06 -0.80 -9.65
CA THR A 43 21.65 0.52 -9.19
C THR A 43 21.22 1.42 -10.34
N ASN A 44 22.02 1.49 -11.41
CA ASN A 44 21.69 2.30 -12.58
C ASN A 44 20.43 1.78 -13.29
N ILE A 45 20.30 0.47 -13.45
CA ILE A 45 19.12 -0.12 -14.09
C ILE A 45 17.84 0.13 -13.27
N ALA A 46 17.90 0.00 -11.95
CA ALA A 46 16.77 0.33 -11.08
C ALA A 46 16.38 1.81 -11.21
N ILE A 47 17.37 2.72 -11.23
CA ILE A 47 17.15 4.16 -11.45
C ILE A 47 16.50 4.41 -12.81
N GLU A 48 17.02 3.83 -13.89
CA GLU A 48 16.47 4.00 -15.23
C GLU A 48 15.02 3.51 -15.33
N VAL A 49 14.69 2.39 -14.68
CA VAL A 49 13.30 1.90 -14.63
C VAL A 49 12.39 2.90 -13.90
N ILE A 50 12.86 3.53 -12.82
CA ILE A 50 12.11 4.56 -12.09
C ILE A 50 11.92 5.81 -12.96
N LEU A 51 12.97 6.28 -13.64
CA LEU A 51 12.89 7.47 -14.49
C LEU A 51 12.00 7.24 -15.71
N GLN A 52 11.94 6.01 -16.21
CA GLN A 52 11.13 5.62 -17.38
C GLN A 52 9.82 4.93 -17.00
N ARG A 53 9.41 4.96 -15.72
CA ARG A 53 8.26 4.22 -15.18
C ARG A 53 6.96 4.41 -15.97
N ASN A 54 6.76 5.61 -16.53
CA ASN A 54 5.57 5.97 -17.29
C ASN A 54 5.52 5.37 -18.71
N MET A 55 6.59 4.71 -19.18
CA MET A 55 6.66 4.05 -20.49
C MET A 55 6.27 2.57 -20.44
N GLY A 56 6.11 2.00 -19.24
CA GLY A 56 5.89 0.55 -19.03
C GLY A 56 4.54 0.21 -18.41
N ASP A 57 4.21 -1.09 -18.44
CA ASP A 57 3.14 -1.66 -17.62
C ASP A 57 3.62 -1.74 -16.16
N ILE A 58 2.96 -1.03 -15.25
CA ILE A 58 3.36 -0.92 -13.84
C ILE A 58 3.43 -2.27 -13.12
N HIS A 59 2.68 -3.29 -13.55
CA HIS A 59 2.75 -4.63 -12.97
C HIS A 59 4.01 -5.36 -13.42
N ASN A 60 4.42 -5.22 -14.68
CA ASN A 60 5.72 -5.73 -15.15
C ASN A 60 6.86 -5.10 -14.35
N LEU A 61 6.77 -3.78 -14.16
CA LEU A 61 7.78 -3.02 -13.42
C LEU A 61 7.83 -3.46 -11.95
N ARG A 62 6.69 -3.66 -11.28
CA ARG A 62 6.66 -4.15 -9.90
C ARG A 62 7.41 -5.48 -9.75
N TYR A 63 7.10 -6.48 -10.58
CA TYR A 63 7.80 -7.77 -10.53
C TYR A 63 9.31 -7.64 -10.74
N PHE A 64 9.73 -6.81 -11.70
CA PHE A 64 11.14 -6.54 -11.93
C PHE A 64 11.81 -5.82 -10.74
N MET A 65 11.14 -4.81 -10.20
CA MET A 65 11.65 -3.97 -9.12
C MET A 65 11.76 -4.76 -7.80
N GLU A 66 10.80 -5.62 -7.48
CA GLU A 66 10.91 -6.54 -6.34
C GLU A 66 12.17 -7.43 -6.47
N SER A 67 12.34 -8.09 -7.61
CA SER A 67 13.49 -8.96 -7.87
C SER A 67 14.84 -8.24 -7.86
N ILE A 68 14.92 -7.01 -8.41
CA ILE A 68 16.20 -6.29 -8.45
C ILE A 68 16.60 -5.80 -7.05
N PHE A 69 15.65 -5.33 -6.23
CA PHE A 69 15.93 -4.85 -4.88
C PHE A 69 16.37 -5.97 -3.93
N GLU A 70 15.82 -7.18 -4.05
CA GLU A 70 16.31 -8.37 -3.32
C GLU A 70 17.78 -8.71 -3.63
N ASN A 71 18.29 -8.18 -4.75
CA ASN A 71 19.62 -8.44 -5.28
C ASN A 71 20.58 -7.24 -5.13
N MET A 72 20.20 -6.22 -4.36
CA MET A 72 20.98 -5.01 -4.13
C MET A 72 21.51 -4.94 -2.70
N GLU A 73 22.67 -4.32 -2.54
CA GLU A 73 23.22 -4.01 -1.23
C GLU A 73 22.54 -2.77 -0.64
N GLU A 74 22.57 -2.63 0.68
CA GLU A 74 21.91 -1.53 1.39
C GLU A 74 22.35 -0.13 0.91
N SER A 75 23.63 0.02 0.53
CA SER A 75 24.16 1.25 -0.06
C SER A 75 23.56 1.56 -1.42
N ASP A 76 23.36 0.54 -2.25
CA ASP A 76 22.77 0.67 -3.58
C ASP A 76 21.29 1.07 -3.47
N ILE A 77 20.55 0.38 -2.59
CA ILE A 77 19.15 0.71 -2.27
C ILE A 77 19.05 2.17 -1.83
N SER A 78 19.94 2.62 -0.95
CA SER A 78 19.95 4.00 -0.47
C SER A 78 20.23 5.02 -1.59
N GLN A 79 21.06 4.67 -2.58
CA GLN A 79 21.29 5.51 -3.75
C GLN A 79 20.03 5.61 -4.63
N VAL A 80 19.31 4.50 -4.85
CA VAL A 80 18.05 4.54 -5.60
C VAL A 80 17.00 5.41 -4.89
N TYR A 81 16.87 5.26 -3.57
CA TYR A 81 15.93 6.06 -2.77
C TYR A 81 16.27 7.54 -2.69
N LYS A 82 17.54 7.90 -2.88
CA LYS A 82 17.93 9.32 -3.08
C LYS A 82 17.35 9.88 -4.39
N VAL A 83 17.38 9.11 -5.47
CA VAL A 83 16.78 9.52 -6.76
C VAL A 83 15.26 9.61 -6.62
N ILE A 84 14.62 8.63 -5.99
CA ILE A 84 13.17 8.65 -5.71
C ILE A 84 12.79 9.90 -4.91
N SER A 85 13.61 10.28 -3.92
CA SER A 85 13.39 11.49 -3.13
C SER A 85 13.41 12.74 -4.00
N GLU A 86 14.35 12.86 -4.94
CA GLU A 86 14.38 14.00 -5.87
C GLU A 86 13.20 14.02 -6.83
N GLU A 87 12.76 12.85 -7.34
CA GLU A 87 11.57 12.74 -8.20
C GLU A 87 10.29 13.17 -7.46
N LEU A 88 10.12 12.72 -6.21
CA LEU A 88 8.93 13.03 -5.41
C LEU A 88 8.94 14.45 -4.83
N LYS A 89 10.11 15.10 -4.75
CA LYS A 89 10.31 16.40 -4.08
C LYS A 89 9.39 17.49 -4.60
N PHE A 90 9.18 17.53 -5.91
CA PHE A 90 8.42 18.59 -6.58
C PHE A 90 7.15 18.09 -7.26
N THR A 91 6.95 16.77 -7.36
CA THR A 91 5.73 16.25 -7.98
C THR A 91 4.52 16.44 -7.09
N SER A 92 3.38 16.70 -7.70
CA SER A 92 2.05 16.62 -7.10
C SER A 92 1.09 15.88 -8.03
N SER A 93 1.64 15.16 -9.02
CA SER A 93 0.87 14.46 -10.03
C SER A 93 0.56 13.05 -9.56
N ASP A 94 -0.72 12.67 -9.58
CA ASP A 94 -1.15 11.30 -9.31
C ASP A 94 -0.44 10.30 -10.23
N ASP A 95 -0.20 10.68 -11.49
CA ASP A 95 0.50 9.84 -12.47
C ASP A 95 1.98 9.63 -12.16
N ASP A 96 2.60 10.50 -11.36
CA ASP A 96 3.97 10.29 -10.89
C ASP A 96 4.04 9.55 -9.57
N ILE A 97 3.13 9.85 -8.65
CA ILE A 97 3.12 9.26 -7.30
C ILE A 97 2.63 7.82 -7.33
N ARG A 98 1.58 7.52 -8.11
CA ARG A 98 0.97 6.18 -8.18
C ARG A 98 1.97 5.10 -8.59
N PRO A 99 2.75 5.25 -9.69
CA PRO A 99 3.75 4.23 -10.03
C PRO A 99 4.80 4.06 -8.93
N MET A 100 5.21 5.14 -8.25
CA MET A 100 6.17 5.04 -7.14
C MET A 100 5.62 4.22 -5.97
N LEU A 101 4.35 4.41 -5.60
CA LEU A 101 3.71 3.58 -4.57
C LEU A 101 3.63 2.11 -4.97
N TYR A 102 3.44 1.83 -6.27
CA TYR A 102 3.16 0.48 -6.72
C TYR A 102 4.40 -0.36 -7.06
N ILE A 103 5.43 0.25 -7.67
CA ILE A 103 6.61 -0.49 -8.16
C ILE A 103 7.73 -0.56 -7.14
N LEU A 104 7.75 0.33 -6.14
CA LEU A 104 8.82 0.39 -5.16
C LEU A 104 8.53 -0.55 -4.00
N PRO A 105 9.52 -1.34 -3.53
CA PRO A 105 9.29 -2.20 -2.37
C PRO A 105 9.03 -1.37 -1.10
N VAL A 106 7.84 -1.55 -0.54
CA VAL A 106 7.30 -0.75 0.56
C VAL A 106 8.15 -0.76 1.82
N GLN A 107 8.89 -1.83 2.09
CA GLN A 107 9.80 -1.94 3.25
C GLN A 107 10.90 -0.88 3.26
N TYR A 108 11.17 -0.25 2.11
CA TYR A 108 12.17 0.80 1.97
C TYR A 108 11.55 2.20 1.90
N TRP A 109 10.23 2.36 2.08
CA TRP A 109 9.56 3.67 2.12
C TRP A 109 10.23 4.66 3.07
N ILE A 110 10.73 4.14 4.21
CA ILE A 110 11.45 4.93 5.21
C ILE A 110 12.79 5.53 4.75
N LYS A 111 13.30 5.10 3.59
CA LYS A 111 14.55 5.61 3.00
C LYS A 111 14.35 6.87 2.18
N ILE A 112 13.11 7.22 1.84
CA ILE A 112 12.78 8.51 1.23
C ILE A 112 13.15 9.61 2.22
N GLU A 113 13.75 10.71 1.73
CA GLU A 113 14.09 11.86 2.56
C GLU A 113 12.86 12.31 3.35
N LYS A 114 13.00 12.46 4.68
CA LYS A 114 11.87 12.66 5.59
C LYS A 114 10.93 13.79 5.16
N VAL A 115 11.48 14.92 4.71
CA VAL A 115 10.66 16.06 4.25
C VAL A 115 9.83 15.73 3.02
N VAL A 116 10.40 14.96 2.07
CA VAL A 116 9.72 14.51 0.85
C VAL A 116 8.66 13.48 1.18
N ARG A 117 8.98 12.54 2.08
CA ARG A 117 8.04 11.54 2.57
C ARG A 117 6.83 12.19 3.24
N LEU A 118 7.03 13.11 4.19
CA LEU A 118 5.94 13.83 4.86
C LEU A 118 5.06 14.61 3.89
N ARG A 119 5.67 15.27 2.89
CA ARG A 119 4.91 15.97 1.84
C ARG A 119 4.09 15.00 1.00
N THR A 120 4.66 13.86 0.60
CA THR A 120 3.97 12.83 -0.18
C THR A 120 2.82 12.22 0.62
N GLU A 121 3.03 11.91 1.90
CA GLU A 121 2.00 11.43 2.82
C GLU A 121 0.88 12.48 2.99
N SER A 122 1.20 13.78 3.03
CA SER A 122 0.18 14.84 3.07
C SER A 122 -0.64 14.91 1.79
N ILE A 123 -0.04 14.71 0.61
CA ILE A 123 -0.78 14.66 -0.67
C ILE A 123 -1.73 13.46 -0.67
N LEU A 124 -1.24 12.29 -0.25
CA LEU A 124 -2.03 11.07 -0.14
C LEU A 124 -3.17 11.22 0.86
N PHE A 125 -2.91 11.86 2.00
CA PHE A 125 -3.91 12.12 3.02
C PHE A 125 -5.06 12.98 2.48
N GLU A 126 -4.76 14.10 1.82
CA GLU A 126 -5.79 14.96 1.22
C GLU A 126 -6.54 14.26 0.07
N ASN A 127 -5.85 13.42 -0.71
CA ASN A 127 -6.45 12.62 -1.76
C ASN A 127 -7.47 11.61 -1.19
N VAL A 128 -7.12 10.88 -0.12
CA VAL A 128 -8.03 9.94 0.56
C VAL A 128 -9.17 10.67 1.26
N LYS A 129 -8.87 11.80 1.90
CA LYS A 129 -9.86 12.63 2.59
C LYS A 129 -10.95 13.14 1.64
N SER A 130 -10.58 13.52 0.43
CA SER A 130 -11.51 13.92 -0.63
C SER A 130 -12.08 12.75 -1.46
N GLY A 131 -11.71 11.51 -1.13
CA GLY A 131 -12.13 10.32 -1.85
C GLY A 131 -13.62 10.02 -1.69
N LYS A 132 -14.24 9.62 -2.81
CA LYS A 132 -15.66 9.30 -2.96
C LYS A 132 -15.84 8.11 -3.89
N TYR A 133 -16.82 7.28 -3.58
CA TYR A 133 -17.10 6.05 -4.33
C TYR A 133 -18.58 5.95 -4.64
N ASP A 134 -18.89 5.75 -5.91
CA ASP A 134 -20.23 5.43 -6.37
C ASP A 134 -20.41 3.91 -6.33
N ARG A 135 -21.17 3.45 -5.33
CA ARG A 135 -21.45 2.03 -5.17
C ARG A 135 -22.38 1.46 -6.23
N GLU A 136 -23.28 2.27 -6.80
CA GLU A 136 -24.22 1.81 -7.83
C GLU A 136 -23.49 1.51 -9.14
N ASN A 137 -22.54 2.39 -9.50
CA ASN A 137 -21.74 2.24 -10.72
C ASN A 137 -20.41 1.50 -10.50
N ASN A 138 -20.09 1.14 -9.26
CA ASN A 138 -18.84 0.51 -8.86
C ASN A 138 -17.62 1.32 -9.34
N ASP A 139 -17.66 2.63 -9.09
CA ASP A 139 -16.70 3.59 -9.62
C ASP A 139 -16.11 4.51 -8.55
N CYS A 140 -14.81 4.76 -8.66
CA CYS A 140 -14.09 5.66 -7.77
C CYS A 140 -14.15 7.08 -8.34
N ILE A 141 -15.11 7.88 -7.86
CA ILE A 141 -15.36 9.25 -8.33
C ILE A 141 -14.15 10.17 -8.08
N SER A 142 -13.54 10.05 -6.90
CA SER A 142 -12.36 10.83 -6.49
C SER A 142 -11.51 10.05 -5.49
N GLY A 143 -10.26 10.46 -5.29
CA GLY A 143 -9.34 9.79 -4.38
C GLY A 143 -8.63 8.57 -4.97
N SER A 144 -8.62 8.43 -6.29
CA SER A 144 -8.07 7.24 -6.97
C SER A 144 -6.62 6.95 -6.60
N LEU A 145 -5.78 7.97 -6.38
CA LEU A 145 -4.39 7.77 -5.95
C LEU A 145 -4.31 7.07 -4.60
N GLY A 146 -5.16 7.44 -3.64
CA GLY A 146 -5.22 6.84 -2.32
C GLY A 146 -5.50 5.33 -2.33
N THR A 147 -6.25 4.84 -3.32
CA THR A 147 -6.58 3.41 -3.43
C THR A 147 -5.35 2.51 -3.60
N TRP A 148 -4.23 3.07 -4.07
CA TRP A 148 -2.94 2.37 -4.26
C TRP A 148 -2.11 2.25 -2.98
N ILE A 149 -2.54 2.84 -1.87
CA ILE A 149 -1.85 2.73 -0.59
C ILE A 149 -2.07 1.34 -0.01
N GLU A 150 -1.02 0.53 0.07
CA GLU A 150 -1.04 -0.78 0.76
C GLU A 150 -0.91 -0.61 2.29
N ILE A 151 -1.22 -1.67 3.06
CA ILE A 151 -1.20 -1.64 4.53
C ILE A 151 0.20 -1.30 5.04
N GLU A 152 1.22 -1.87 4.42
CA GLU A 152 2.62 -1.67 4.72
C GLU A 152 3.06 -0.23 4.49
N HIS A 153 2.40 0.51 3.58
CA HIS A 153 2.66 1.94 3.44
C HIS A 153 2.17 2.68 4.68
N LEU A 154 0.92 2.44 5.10
CA LEU A 154 0.33 3.05 6.29
C LEU A 154 1.11 2.71 7.57
N MET A 155 1.67 1.49 7.68
CA MET A 155 2.55 1.10 8.78
C MET A 155 3.82 1.96 8.88
N ASN A 156 4.30 2.47 7.75
CA ASN A 156 5.52 3.27 7.65
C ASN A 156 5.25 4.79 7.61
N PHE A 157 3.99 5.23 7.58
CA PHE A 157 3.63 6.63 7.61
C PHE A 157 3.87 7.25 9.00
N GLU A 158 4.17 8.54 9.03
CA GLU A 158 4.63 9.19 10.26
C GLU A 158 3.51 9.27 11.33
N ASP A 159 2.26 9.47 10.92
CA ASP A 159 1.12 9.66 11.83
C ASP A 159 -0.09 8.79 11.49
N LEU A 160 0.05 7.49 11.73
CA LEU A 160 -1.05 6.53 11.58
C LEU A 160 -2.30 6.89 12.40
N SER A 161 -2.13 7.59 13.53
CA SER A 161 -3.25 7.98 14.39
C SER A 161 -4.13 9.05 13.74
N HIS A 162 -3.51 10.01 13.05
CA HIS A 162 -4.21 11.02 12.27
C HIS A 162 -4.91 10.40 11.06
N TRP A 163 -4.26 9.46 10.37
CA TRP A 163 -4.88 8.69 9.29
C TRP A 163 -6.11 7.92 9.74
N THR A 164 -6.00 7.18 10.86
CA THR A 164 -7.14 6.45 11.42
C THR A 164 -8.27 7.40 11.79
N THR A 165 -7.96 8.54 12.39
CA THR A 165 -8.97 9.54 12.77
C THR A 165 -9.70 10.10 11.55
N MET A 166 -8.99 10.47 10.48
CA MET A 166 -9.62 10.96 9.25
C MET A 166 -10.55 9.92 8.61
N VAL A 167 -10.13 8.64 8.57
CA VAL A 167 -10.97 7.56 8.04
C VAL A 167 -12.26 7.41 8.86
N ILE A 168 -12.15 7.44 10.19
CA ILE A 168 -13.32 7.36 11.08
C ILE A 168 -14.22 8.59 10.95
N GLU A 169 -13.64 9.80 10.84
CA GLU A 169 -14.42 11.02 10.65
C GLU A 169 -15.24 10.98 9.35
N LYS A 170 -14.71 10.39 8.26
CA LYS A 170 -15.47 10.15 7.03
C LYS A 170 -16.61 9.16 7.24
N LEU A 171 -16.41 8.10 8.03
CA LEU A 171 -17.49 7.16 8.36
C LEU A 171 -18.59 7.80 9.22
N GLU A 172 -18.22 8.65 10.17
CA GLU A 172 -19.18 9.28 11.10
C GLU A 172 -19.93 10.45 10.46
N ASN A 173 -19.24 11.29 9.68
CA ASN A 173 -19.76 12.58 9.23
C ASN A 173 -19.89 12.71 7.70
N GLY A 174 -19.36 11.75 6.94
CA GLY A 174 -19.41 11.75 5.49
C GLY A 174 -20.79 11.43 4.94
N ASP A 175 -20.99 11.77 3.67
CA ASP A 175 -22.14 11.30 2.89
C ASP A 175 -21.98 9.82 2.52
N ASP A 176 -22.96 9.27 1.78
CA ASP A 176 -22.94 7.85 1.41
C ASP A 176 -21.74 7.50 0.51
N GLU A 177 -21.34 8.41 -0.38
CA GLU A 177 -20.17 8.21 -1.26
C GLU A 177 -18.85 8.23 -0.48
N ASP A 178 -18.74 9.11 0.53
CA ASP A 178 -17.60 9.16 1.44
C ASP A 178 -17.45 7.86 2.23
N LYS A 179 -18.57 7.35 2.76
CA LYS A 179 -18.60 6.11 3.54
C LYS A 179 -18.25 4.93 2.65
N ASP A 180 -18.91 4.79 1.51
CA ASP A 180 -18.68 3.69 0.59
C ASP A 180 -17.22 3.66 0.08
N TYR A 181 -16.58 4.82 -0.07
CA TYR A 181 -15.15 4.90 -0.38
C TYR A 181 -14.28 4.30 0.74
N ILE A 182 -14.57 4.60 2.00
CA ILE A 182 -13.85 4.00 3.13
C ILE A 182 -14.08 2.49 3.20
N TYR A 183 -15.34 2.05 3.05
CA TYR A 183 -15.68 0.62 3.03
C TYR A 183 -14.96 -0.13 1.91
N ALA A 184 -14.88 0.46 0.71
CA ALA A 184 -14.25 -0.18 -0.44
C ALA A 184 -12.72 -0.30 -0.32
N TYR A 185 -12.05 0.67 0.31
CA TYR A 185 -10.59 0.79 0.17
C TYR A 185 -9.78 0.87 1.47
N PHE A 186 -10.38 1.21 2.61
CA PHE A 186 -9.64 1.57 3.82
C PHE A 186 -10.09 0.89 5.10
N LEU A 187 -11.34 0.45 5.24
CA LEU A 187 -11.83 -0.08 6.52
C LEU A 187 -11.00 -1.29 6.99
N ASP A 188 -10.83 -2.28 6.12
CA ASP A 188 -10.05 -3.49 6.42
C ASP A 188 -8.60 -3.15 6.79
N LYS A 189 -7.99 -2.22 6.04
CA LYS A 189 -6.62 -1.75 6.32
C LYS A 189 -6.54 -1.11 7.70
N ILE A 190 -7.50 -0.26 8.05
CA ILE A 190 -7.55 0.40 9.37
C ILE A 190 -7.76 -0.61 10.47
N TYR A 191 -8.60 -1.62 10.28
CA TYR A 191 -8.80 -2.69 11.26
C TYR A 191 -7.53 -3.50 11.50
N GLU A 192 -6.84 -3.91 10.42
CA GLU A 192 -5.59 -4.65 10.51
C GLU A 192 -4.48 -3.84 11.22
N LEU A 193 -4.30 -2.57 10.85
CA LEU A 193 -3.33 -1.66 11.46
C LEU A 193 -3.59 -1.42 12.96
N ASN A 194 -4.84 -1.56 13.40
CA ASN A 194 -5.28 -1.36 14.77
C ASN A 194 -5.50 -2.66 15.55
N TYR A 195 -5.12 -3.82 14.97
CA TYR A 195 -5.36 -5.14 15.55
C TYR A 195 -4.81 -5.26 16.99
N GLN A 196 -3.53 -4.96 17.18
CA GLN A 196 -2.86 -5.11 18.49
C GLN A 196 -3.23 -3.98 19.47
N LYS A 197 -3.29 -2.75 18.97
CA LYS A 197 -3.54 -1.56 19.77
C LYS A 197 -4.50 -0.64 19.04
N ILE A 198 -5.78 -0.80 19.37
CA ILE A 198 -6.85 0.02 18.80
C ILE A 198 -6.66 1.51 19.13
N SER A 199 -6.79 2.36 18.12
CA SER A 199 -6.79 3.80 18.28
C SER A 199 -8.03 4.27 19.05
N TYR A 200 -7.94 5.47 19.63
CA TYR A 200 -9.06 6.04 20.38
C TYR A 200 -10.29 6.31 19.49
N SER A 201 -10.08 6.89 18.30
CA SER A 201 -11.15 7.21 17.35
C SER A 201 -11.90 5.96 16.91
N LEU A 202 -11.19 4.92 16.44
CA LEU A 202 -11.80 3.66 16.04
C LEU A 202 -12.52 2.95 17.19
N LYS A 203 -11.91 2.92 18.38
CA LYS A 203 -12.54 2.34 19.57
C LYS A 203 -13.83 3.06 19.94
N ASN A 204 -13.85 4.39 19.86
CA ASN A 204 -15.02 5.18 20.19
C ASN A 204 -16.14 4.98 19.16
N TYR A 205 -15.79 5.01 17.88
CA TYR A 205 -16.70 4.71 16.76
C TYR A 205 -17.44 3.37 16.96
N ILE A 206 -16.68 2.29 17.21
CA ILE A 206 -17.27 0.96 17.44
C ILE A 206 -18.16 0.96 18.69
N LYS A 207 -17.72 1.57 19.80
CA LYS A 207 -18.53 1.63 21.04
C LYS A 207 -19.84 2.37 20.86
N ILE A 208 -19.84 3.47 20.11
CA ILE A 208 -21.05 4.24 19.81
C ILE A 208 -21.97 3.42 18.92
N GLY A 209 -21.43 2.76 17.88
CA GLY A 209 -22.19 1.86 17.01
C GLY A 209 -22.89 0.74 17.78
N LEU A 210 -22.16 0.05 18.65
CA LEU A 210 -22.73 -0.98 19.53
C LEU A 210 -23.84 -0.43 20.42
N ARG A 211 -23.62 0.71 21.09
CA ARG A 211 -24.67 1.32 21.96
C ARG A 211 -25.92 1.71 21.20
N ASN A 212 -25.76 2.15 19.95
CA ASN A 212 -26.86 2.55 19.08
C ASN A 212 -27.49 1.38 18.31
N ARG A 213 -26.95 0.15 18.45
CA ARG A 213 -27.35 -1.04 17.66
C ARG A 213 -27.26 -0.77 16.15
N ASP A 214 -26.19 -0.10 15.74
CA ASP A 214 -25.88 0.12 14.32
C ASP A 214 -25.54 -1.22 13.67
N GLN A 215 -26.43 -1.72 12.82
CA GLN A 215 -26.29 -3.04 12.21
C GLN A 215 -25.00 -3.16 11.38
N LYS A 216 -24.60 -2.10 10.67
CA LYS A 216 -23.42 -2.15 9.81
C LYS A 216 -22.15 -2.30 10.65
N ILE A 217 -22.02 -1.50 11.70
CA ILE A 217 -20.89 -1.60 12.63
C ILE A 217 -20.88 -2.94 13.37
N MET A 218 -22.06 -3.46 13.72
CA MET A 218 -22.17 -4.79 14.33
C MET A 218 -21.68 -5.88 13.38
N ASP A 219 -22.15 -5.89 12.13
CA ASP A 219 -21.75 -6.86 11.11
C ASP A 219 -20.24 -6.80 10.83
N ASP A 220 -19.69 -5.58 10.69
CA ASP A 220 -18.27 -5.35 10.47
C ASP A 220 -17.43 -5.89 11.65
N LEU A 221 -17.84 -5.58 12.89
CA LEU A 221 -17.16 -6.06 14.09
C LEU A 221 -17.28 -7.59 14.22
N GLU A 222 -18.42 -8.15 13.85
CA GLU A 222 -18.65 -9.60 13.83
C GLU A 222 -17.64 -10.27 12.89
N GLY A 223 -17.53 -9.79 11.65
CA GLY A 223 -16.58 -10.33 10.67
C GLY A 223 -15.13 -10.33 11.16
N VAL A 224 -14.72 -9.28 11.86
CA VAL A 224 -13.37 -9.19 12.46
C VAL A 224 -13.17 -10.21 13.59
N LEU A 225 -14.15 -10.32 14.50
CA LEU A 225 -14.01 -11.09 15.73
C LEU A 225 -14.24 -12.59 15.53
N GLN A 226 -15.17 -12.97 14.65
CA GLN A 226 -15.59 -14.35 14.40
C GLN A 226 -14.42 -15.26 14.01
N LEU A 227 -13.45 -14.73 13.26
CA LEU A 227 -12.35 -15.50 12.68
C LEU A 227 -11.24 -15.85 13.68
N THR A 228 -11.13 -15.11 14.79
CA THR A 228 -10.02 -15.28 15.73
C THR A 228 -10.50 -15.26 17.18
N LYS A 229 -10.54 -16.44 17.82
CA LYS A 229 -10.94 -16.57 19.23
C LYS A 229 -10.08 -15.73 20.19
N SER A 230 -8.80 -15.58 19.87
CA SER A 230 -7.85 -14.79 20.66
C SER A 230 -7.74 -13.32 20.21
N HIS A 231 -8.70 -12.81 19.43
CA HIS A 231 -8.66 -11.44 18.95
C HIS A 231 -8.57 -10.45 20.14
N PRO A 232 -7.62 -9.50 20.17
CA PRO A 232 -7.44 -8.60 21.31
C PRO A 232 -8.69 -7.77 21.62
N TRP A 233 -9.48 -7.48 20.59
CA TRP A 233 -10.68 -6.65 20.71
C TRP A 233 -11.83 -7.30 21.50
N TRP A 234 -11.85 -8.63 21.67
CA TRP A 234 -12.80 -9.29 22.59
C TRP A 234 -12.73 -8.67 24.00
N LYS A 235 -11.51 -8.39 24.47
CA LYS A 235 -11.28 -7.75 25.77
C LYS A 235 -11.56 -6.24 25.74
N VAL A 236 -11.28 -5.58 24.62
CA VAL A 236 -11.51 -4.13 24.46
C VAL A 236 -13.00 -3.78 24.58
N PHE A 237 -13.86 -4.63 24.00
CA PHE A 237 -15.31 -4.43 23.93
C PHE A 237 -16.09 -5.40 24.82
N GLU A 238 -15.43 -6.05 25.80
CA GLU A 238 -16.04 -7.07 26.67
C GLU A 238 -17.33 -6.59 27.35
N ILE A 239 -17.39 -5.31 27.72
CA ILE A 239 -18.57 -4.74 28.37
C ILE A 239 -19.72 -4.60 27.37
N GLU A 240 -19.44 -4.01 26.22
CA GLU A 240 -20.45 -3.78 25.18
C GLU A 240 -20.97 -5.10 24.57
N LEU A 241 -20.09 -6.08 24.36
CA LEU A 241 -20.45 -7.37 23.74
C LEU A 241 -21.38 -8.25 24.59
N LYS A 242 -21.57 -7.95 25.88
CA LYS A 242 -22.55 -8.67 26.73
C LYS A 242 -23.98 -8.52 26.23
N ASP A 243 -24.27 -7.41 25.55
CA ASP A 243 -25.60 -7.12 25.02
C ASP A 243 -25.84 -7.71 23.61
N PHE A 244 -24.82 -8.37 23.04
CA PHE A 244 -24.80 -8.92 21.67
C PHE A 244 -24.29 -10.37 21.64
N PRO A 245 -25.02 -11.33 22.25
CA PRO A 245 -24.60 -12.73 22.32
C PRO A 245 -24.48 -13.43 20.96
N GLU A 246 -25.04 -12.85 19.91
CA GLU A 246 -24.89 -13.27 18.51
C GLU A 246 -23.45 -13.12 18.01
N ILE A 247 -22.73 -12.08 18.45
CA ILE A 247 -21.33 -11.83 18.10
C ILE A 247 -20.45 -12.81 18.87
N LYS A 248 -20.07 -13.91 18.22
CA LYS A 248 -19.27 -14.97 18.84
C LYS A 248 -18.26 -15.55 17.86
N TYR A 249 -17.18 -16.08 18.42
CA TYR A 249 -16.22 -16.88 17.65
C TYR A 249 -16.91 -18.07 16.99
N THR A 250 -16.60 -18.32 15.72
CA THR A 250 -17.08 -19.48 14.96
C THR A 250 -15.89 -20.31 14.51
N ASP A 251 -15.83 -21.58 14.95
CA ASP A 251 -14.89 -22.55 14.36
C ASP A 251 -15.34 -22.84 12.94
N LEU A 252 -14.67 -22.25 11.95
CA LEU A 252 -14.89 -22.61 10.55
C LEU A 252 -14.31 -24.01 10.32
N PRO A 253 -15.10 -24.98 9.83
CA PRO A 253 -14.57 -26.28 9.44
C PRO A 253 -13.71 -26.08 8.19
N PHE A 254 -12.40 -26.21 8.33
CA PHE A 254 -11.47 -26.36 7.21
C PHE A 254 -11.64 -27.72 6.54
#